data_AF-A0A5E4PU21-F1
#
_entry.id   AF-A0A5E4PU21-F1
#
_cell.length_a   1.000
_cell.length_b   1.000
_cell.length_c   1.000
_cell.angle_alpha   90.00
_cell.angle_beta   90.00
_cell.angle_gamma   90.00
#
_symmetry.space_group_name_H-M   'P 1'
#
loop_
_entity.id
_entity.type
_entity.pdbx_description
1 polymer ?
#
loop_
_entity_poly.entity_id
_entity_poly.type
_entity_poly.pdbx_seq_one_letter_code
_entity_poly.pdbx_strand_id
1 'polypeptide(L)'
;METNMLPFMRRLQGATCTWLVQIAIRENAENLPCYAPMNIIPVKMPITTPPPDTLRCIPEFVLENVVVLITIARRTVKLNMDDADVVNLLAPALTLVLTFMGDSSRTYNPHLRARLAECLEAMLPNNEDDSSSHNNISSFYREQIFKTHPHRFQLVPCLLDVFVGIEMTGQSVQFEQKFNYRRPMYVVMDFLWGFEEHREAFTSLAREAEANMEAVHPPIFLRFVNLLMNDAIFLLDEALGNMAQIRNLQNAQESAAWTNLSAQEREQNLTNLSHTGMLARFDNILGRDTIRTLVRLTAHAPFVFCHPTLVERIASMLNYFLLHLVGPNKKNFKVKDMKEYEFDPASTVLDICRMYVELGKNERFCAAVSDDGRSYSPKLFTLAESVLVRIRGGDLISSLRDVAARVSTIAEQRQRDEEILANAPEEFLDPIMSTLMLDPVILPSSRTTVDRTTIARHLLSDQSDPFNRSPLSMDQVKSNTELKEKIDAWIAEQRGKIAHTSTSSTS
;
A
#
# COMPACT_ATOMS: atom_id res chain seq x y z
N MET A 1 -12.04 -27.96 -32.36
CA MET A 1 -12.51 -28.37 -31.02
C MET A 1 -14.01 -28.63 -31.12
N GLU A 2 -14.49 -29.73 -30.58
CA GLU A 2 -15.93 -30.07 -30.59
C GLU A 2 -16.75 -28.91 -30.00
N THR A 3 -17.83 -28.52 -30.68
CA THR A 3 -18.66 -27.35 -30.39
C THR A 3 -19.21 -27.30 -28.96
N ASN A 4 -19.28 -28.46 -28.27
CA ASN A 4 -19.82 -28.59 -26.92
C ASN A 4 -18.76 -28.70 -25.81
N MET A 5 -17.46 -28.81 -26.15
CA MET A 5 -16.41 -29.06 -25.15
C MET A 5 -16.24 -27.87 -24.17
N LEU A 6 -16.37 -26.64 -24.66
CA LEU A 6 -16.17 -25.44 -23.85
C LEU A 6 -17.28 -25.22 -22.81
N PRO A 7 -18.59 -25.36 -23.15
CA PRO A 7 -19.67 -25.39 -22.17
C PRO A 7 -19.49 -26.45 -21.07
N PHE A 8 -19.14 -27.69 -21.43
CA PHE A 8 -18.93 -28.75 -20.44
C PHE A 8 -17.75 -28.47 -19.52
N MET A 9 -16.66 -27.92 -20.07
CA MET A 9 -15.50 -27.50 -19.28
C MET A 9 -15.87 -26.40 -18.27
N ARG A 10 -16.67 -25.39 -18.67
CA ARG A 10 -17.13 -24.33 -17.76
C ARG A 10 -18.05 -24.86 -16.66
N ARG A 11 -18.96 -25.78 -16.99
CA ARG A 11 -19.83 -26.43 -15.99
C ARG A 11 -19.03 -27.27 -15.00
N LEU A 12 -18.05 -28.03 -15.49
CA LEU A 12 -17.12 -28.77 -14.62
C LEU A 12 -16.37 -27.82 -13.70
N GLN A 13 -15.87 -26.69 -14.21
CA GLN A 13 -15.20 -25.68 -13.37
C GLN A 13 -16.12 -25.10 -12.30
N GLY A 14 -17.36 -24.72 -12.64
CA GLY A 14 -18.32 -24.20 -11.67
C GLY A 14 -18.67 -25.23 -10.59
N ALA A 15 -18.80 -26.50 -10.98
CA ALA A 15 -18.99 -27.62 -10.05
C ALA A 15 -17.77 -27.82 -9.16
N THR A 16 -16.55 -27.79 -9.71
CA THR A 16 -15.30 -27.87 -8.94
C THR A 16 -15.17 -26.72 -7.94
N CYS A 17 -15.52 -25.49 -8.34
CA CYS A 17 -15.50 -24.34 -7.43
C CYS A 17 -16.44 -24.57 -6.24
N THR A 18 -17.67 -24.97 -6.54
CA THR A 18 -18.67 -25.27 -5.52
C THR A 18 -18.21 -26.41 -4.62
N TRP A 19 -17.68 -27.50 -5.18
CA TRP A 19 -17.22 -28.67 -4.45
C TRP A 19 -16.04 -28.34 -3.52
N LEU A 20 -15.04 -27.60 -3.99
CA LEU A 20 -13.90 -27.17 -3.17
C LEU A 20 -14.35 -26.30 -1.99
N VAL A 21 -15.24 -25.32 -2.23
CA VAL A 21 -15.82 -24.50 -1.14
C VAL A 21 -16.56 -25.39 -0.15
N GLN A 22 -17.40 -26.32 -0.63
CA GLN A 22 -18.16 -27.22 0.21
C GLN A 22 -17.31 -28.19 1.02
N ILE A 23 -16.11 -28.55 0.54
CA ILE A 23 -15.12 -29.26 1.35
C ILE A 23 -14.53 -28.33 2.40
N ALA A 24 -14.11 -27.13 2.00
CA ALA A 24 -13.42 -26.21 2.89
C ALA A 24 -14.29 -25.78 4.08
N ILE A 25 -15.57 -25.46 3.88
CA ILE A 25 -16.39 -24.87 4.95
C ILE A 25 -16.95 -25.86 5.98
N ARG A 26 -16.68 -27.16 5.83
CA ARG A 26 -17.21 -28.18 6.75
C ARG A 26 -16.34 -28.32 7.99
N GLU A 27 -16.97 -28.73 9.07
CA GLU A 27 -16.27 -29.17 10.27
C GLU A 27 -15.84 -30.64 10.12
N ASN A 28 -14.79 -31.01 10.84
CA ASN A 28 -14.40 -32.40 10.98
C ASN A 28 -15.52 -33.16 11.71
N ALA A 29 -16.04 -34.21 11.07
CA ALA A 29 -17.00 -35.11 11.70
C ALA A 29 -16.38 -36.51 11.82
N GLU A 30 -16.45 -37.07 13.01
CA GLU A 30 -16.04 -38.44 13.29
C GLU A 30 -17.11 -39.42 12.78
N ASN A 31 -16.68 -40.55 12.20
CA ASN A 31 -17.54 -41.66 11.77
C ASN A 31 -18.54 -41.35 10.64
N LEU A 32 -18.14 -40.54 9.65
CA LEU A 32 -18.94 -40.35 8.44
C LEU A 32 -18.87 -41.58 7.52
N PRO A 33 -20.00 -41.99 6.90
CA PRO A 33 -20.00 -43.05 5.89
C PRO A 33 -19.29 -42.62 4.59
N CYS A 34 -19.18 -41.30 4.35
CA CYS A 34 -18.50 -40.71 3.21
C CYS A 34 -18.03 -39.29 3.56
N TYR A 35 -16.79 -38.95 3.19
CA TYR A 35 -16.22 -37.62 3.36
C TYR A 35 -16.53 -36.66 2.20
N ALA A 36 -17.19 -37.14 1.13
CA ALA A 36 -17.61 -36.29 0.04
C ALA A 36 -18.78 -35.38 0.48
N PRO A 37 -18.80 -34.11 0.07
CA PRO A 37 -19.88 -33.18 0.40
C PRO A 37 -21.16 -33.54 -0.40
N MET A 38 -21.94 -34.50 0.09
CA MET A 38 -23.13 -35.01 -0.62
C MET A 38 -24.33 -34.03 -0.61
N ASN A 39 -24.37 -33.10 0.35
CA ASN A 39 -25.46 -32.11 0.49
C ASN A 39 -24.86 -30.72 0.53
N ILE A 40 -25.40 -29.75 -0.20
CA ILE A 40 -24.92 -28.36 -0.17
C ILE A 40 -25.33 -27.70 1.16
N ILE A 41 -24.37 -27.13 1.89
CA ILE A 41 -24.65 -26.29 3.06
C ILE A 41 -24.50 -24.80 2.71
N PRO A 42 -25.29 -23.90 3.33
CA PRO A 42 -25.15 -22.46 3.10
C PRO A 42 -23.76 -21.96 3.49
N VAL A 43 -23.11 -21.26 2.56
CA VAL A 43 -21.84 -20.59 2.83
C VAL A 43 -22.13 -19.33 3.67
N LYS A 44 -21.48 -19.20 4.82
CA LYS A 44 -21.52 -17.99 5.64
C LYS A 44 -20.11 -17.41 5.69
N MET A 45 -19.97 -16.12 5.40
CA MET A 45 -18.69 -15.42 5.44
C MET A 45 -18.76 -14.22 6.42
N PRO A 46 -17.67 -13.88 7.13
CA PRO A 46 -16.36 -14.56 7.10
C PRO A 46 -16.44 -15.99 7.66
N ILE A 47 -15.60 -16.89 7.13
CA ILE A 47 -15.55 -18.27 7.61
C ILE A 47 -14.64 -18.29 8.83
N THR A 48 -15.24 -18.45 10.02
CA THR A 48 -14.50 -18.41 11.29
C THR A 48 -14.14 -19.80 11.83
N THR A 49 -14.63 -20.87 11.20
CA THR A 49 -14.30 -22.25 11.57
C THR A 49 -12.90 -22.62 11.07
N PRO A 50 -12.19 -23.53 11.75
CA PRO A 50 -10.93 -24.06 11.24
C PRO A 50 -11.16 -24.86 9.93
N PRO A 51 -10.14 -24.98 9.07
CA PRO A 51 -10.22 -25.84 7.89
C PRO A 51 -10.32 -27.32 8.32
N PRO A 52 -11.17 -28.13 7.66
CA PRO A 52 -11.26 -29.55 7.95
C PRO A 52 -10.05 -30.32 7.42
N ASP A 53 -9.75 -31.46 8.04
CA ASP A 53 -8.64 -32.32 7.64
C ASP A 53 -8.82 -32.87 6.23
N THR A 54 -10.07 -33.03 5.77
CA THR A 54 -10.37 -33.44 4.39
C THR A 54 -9.82 -32.46 3.36
N LEU A 55 -9.74 -31.16 3.68
CA LEU A 55 -9.15 -30.16 2.79
C LEU A 55 -7.65 -30.42 2.58
N ARG A 56 -6.94 -30.91 3.62
CA ARG A 56 -5.51 -31.23 3.55
C ARG A 56 -5.20 -32.39 2.60
N CYS A 57 -6.20 -33.21 2.29
CA CYS A 57 -6.09 -34.31 1.33
C CYS A 57 -6.28 -33.85 -0.13
N ILE A 58 -6.70 -32.60 -0.36
CA ILE A 58 -6.94 -32.07 -1.70
C ILE A 58 -5.64 -31.49 -2.26
N PRO A 59 -5.15 -31.97 -3.41
CA PRO A 59 -3.96 -31.40 -4.04
C PRO A 59 -4.16 -29.94 -4.45
N GLU A 60 -3.16 -29.09 -4.20
CA GLU A 60 -3.21 -27.66 -4.54
C GLU A 60 -3.47 -27.39 -6.04
N PHE A 61 -3.02 -28.30 -6.93
CA PHE A 61 -3.22 -28.13 -8.37
C PHE A 61 -4.69 -28.09 -8.78
N VAL A 62 -5.61 -28.63 -7.97
CA VAL A 62 -7.06 -28.57 -8.26
C VAL A 62 -7.53 -27.12 -8.19
N LEU A 63 -7.08 -26.38 -7.18
CA LEU A 63 -7.35 -24.95 -7.01
C LEU A 63 -6.58 -24.12 -8.06
N GLU A 64 -5.33 -24.46 -8.32
CA GLU A 64 -4.51 -23.81 -9.35
C GLU A 64 -5.14 -23.91 -10.75
N ASN A 65 -5.65 -25.08 -11.12
CA ASN A 65 -6.31 -25.31 -12.40
C ASN A 65 -7.55 -24.42 -12.57
N VAL A 66 -8.34 -24.23 -11.50
CA VAL A 66 -9.49 -23.30 -11.54
C VAL A 66 -9.02 -21.89 -11.86
N VAL A 67 -7.97 -21.41 -11.18
CA VAL A 67 -7.40 -20.08 -11.42
C VAL A 67 -6.92 -19.94 -12.86
N VAL A 68 -6.07 -20.87 -13.32
CA VAL A 68 -5.49 -20.84 -14.67
C VAL A 68 -6.57 -20.79 -15.73
N LEU A 69 -7.61 -21.61 -15.59
CA LEU A 69 -8.67 -21.70 -16.59
C LEU A 69 -9.55 -20.45 -16.64
N ILE A 70 -9.86 -19.82 -15.50
CA ILE A 70 -10.58 -18.54 -15.46
C ILE A 70 -9.74 -17.42 -16.10
N THR A 71 -8.44 -17.37 -15.79
CA THR A 71 -7.52 -16.39 -16.39
C THR A 71 -7.36 -16.60 -17.90
N ILE A 72 -7.31 -17.85 -18.39
CA ILE A 72 -7.28 -18.16 -19.82
C ILE A 72 -8.62 -17.81 -20.49
N ALA A 73 -9.74 -18.05 -19.81
CA ALA A 73 -11.06 -17.70 -20.32
C ALA A 73 -11.17 -16.19 -20.57
N ARG A 74 -10.65 -15.33 -19.67
CA ARG A 74 -10.55 -13.87 -19.90
C ARG A 74 -9.88 -13.53 -21.23
N ARG A 75 -8.76 -14.20 -21.56
CA ARG A 75 -7.97 -13.94 -22.76
C ARG A 75 -8.62 -14.46 -24.04
N THR A 76 -9.29 -15.60 -23.95
CA THR A 76 -9.87 -16.32 -25.11
C THR A 76 -11.31 -15.93 -25.42
N VAL A 77 -12.09 -15.46 -24.44
CA VAL A 77 -13.49 -15.00 -24.62
C VAL A 77 -13.61 -13.74 -25.51
N LYS A 78 -12.50 -13.06 -25.81
CA LYS A 78 -12.46 -12.02 -26.88
C LYS A 78 -12.86 -12.56 -28.27
N LEU A 79 -12.94 -13.89 -28.46
CA LEU A 79 -13.01 -14.51 -29.79
C LEU A 79 -14.28 -15.30 -30.10
N ASN A 80 -15.34 -15.29 -29.26
CA ASN A 80 -16.69 -15.87 -29.44
C ASN A 80 -17.14 -16.50 -28.11
N MET A 81 -18.40 -16.33 -27.67
CA MET A 81 -19.23 -17.32 -26.92
C MET A 81 -20.46 -16.71 -26.23
N ASP A 82 -21.52 -17.52 -26.15
CA ASP A 82 -22.75 -17.35 -25.36
C ASP A 82 -22.49 -16.89 -23.91
N ASP A 83 -23.18 -15.82 -23.50
CA ASP A 83 -23.02 -15.15 -22.21
C ASP A 83 -23.47 -16.00 -21.00
N ALA A 84 -24.44 -16.90 -21.16
CA ALA A 84 -25.10 -17.58 -20.03
C ALA A 84 -24.17 -18.53 -19.24
N ASP A 85 -23.33 -19.33 -19.91
CA ASP A 85 -22.45 -20.29 -19.23
C ASP A 85 -21.29 -19.60 -18.50
N VAL A 86 -20.86 -18.41 -18.94
CA VAL A 86 -19.84 -17.62 -18.24
C VAL A 86 -20.41 -17.06 -16.93
N VAL A 87 -21.63 -16.53 -16.97
CA VAL A 87 -22.32 -16.01 -15.78
C VAL A 87 -22.47 -17.10 -14.71
N ASN A 88 -22.83 -18.31 -15.13
CA ASN A 88 -22.97 -19.46 -14.23
C ASN A 88 -21.64 -19.90 -13.57
N LEU A 89 -20.50 -19.62 -14.18
CA LEU A 89 -19.18 -19.91 -13.62
C LEU A 89 -18.70 -18.81 -12.65
N LEU A 90 -19.00 -17.54 -12.94
CA LEU A 90 -18.45 -16.41 -12.20
C LEU A 90 -18.88 -16.38 -10.73
N ALA A 91 -20.15 -16.66 -10.42
CA ALA A 91 -20.64 -16.67 -9.04
C ALA A 91 -19.95 -17.74 -8.15
N PRO A 92 -19.90 -19.04 -8.53
CA PRO A 92 -19.19 -20.03 -7.74
C PRO A 92 -17.67 -19.79 -7.70
N ALA A 93 -17.08 -19.25 -8.77
CA ALA A 93 -15.68 -18.83 -8.78
C ALA A 93 -15.42 -17.70 -7.77
N LEU A 94 -16.30 -16.71 -7.66
CA LEU A 94 -16.15 -15.60 -6.72
C LEU A 94 -16.22 -16.09 -5.27
N THR A 95 -17.15 -17.00 -4.99
CA THR A 95 -17.24 -17.66 -3.68
C THR A 95 -15.95 -18.43 -3.35
N LEU A 96 -15.40 -19.15 -4.32
CA LEU A 96 -14.12 -19.85 -4.16
C LEU A 96 -12.97 -18.87 -3.89
N VAL A 97 -12.84 -17.80 -4.66
CA VAL A 97 -11.80 -16.77 -4.44
C VAL A 97 -11.92 -16.19 -3.02
N LEU A 98 -13.12 -15.79 -2.60
CA LEU A 98 -13.35 -15.23 -1.26
C LEU A 98 -13.08 -16.24 -0.13
N THR A 99 -13.24 -17.55 -0.37
CA THR A 99 -13.02 -18.62 0.61
C THR A 99 -11.53 -18.88 0.86
N PHE A 100 -10.69 -18.78 -0.18
CA PHE A 100 -9.29 -19.23 -0.13
C PHE A 100 -8.26 -18.10 -0.18
N MET A 101 -8.57 -16.96 -0.82
CA MET A 101 -7.60 -15.89 -1.08
C MET A 101 -7.10 -15.22 0.21
N GLY A 102 -8.01 -14.90 1.13
CA GLY A 102 -7.69 -14.21 2.38
C GLY A 102 -7.28 -15.12 3.54
N ASP A 103 -7.41 -16.45 3.40
CA ASP A 103 -7.26 -17.38 4.53
C ASP A 103 -6.03 -18.30 4.36
N SER A 104 -4.95 -17.98 5.06
CA SER A 104 -3.71 -18.78 5.04
C SER A 104 -3.85 -20.16 5.69
N SER A 105 -4.89 -20.39 6.50
CA SER A 105 -5.16 -21.72 7.07
C SER A 105 -5.78 -22.66 6.03
N ARG A 106 -6.56 -22.11 5.08
CA ARG A 106 -7.22 -22.85 3.99
C ARG A 106 -6.34 -22.96 2.75
N THR A 107 -5.45 -22.00 2.53
CA THR A 107 -4.46 -22.06 1.46
C THR A 107 -3.12 -21.59 1.99
N TYR A 108 -2.33 -22.55 2.44
CA TYR A 108 -1.00 -22.30 3.02
C TYR A 108 -0.06 -21.64 2.00
N ASN A 109 -0.08 -22.12 0.75
CA ASN A 109 0.78 -21.59 -0.32
C ASN A 109 0.47 -20.12 -0.66
N PRO A 110 1.37 -19.17 -0.36
CA PRO A 110 1.15 -17.75 -0.59
C PRO A 110 1.11 -17.38 -2.08
N HIS A 111 1.87 -18.09 -2.92
CA HIS A 111 1.86 -17.86 -4.36
C HIS A 111 0.49 -18.21 -4.93
N LEU A 112 -0.14 -19.30 -4.45
CA LEU A 112 -1.48 -19.67 -4.89
C LEU A 112 -2.53 -18.67 -4.42
N ARG A 113 -2.41 -18.11 -3.20
CA ARG A 113 -3.26 -17.01 -2.75
C ARG A 113 -3.10 -15.76 -3.61
N ALA A 114 -1.87 -15.41 -3.98
CA ALA A 114 -1.61 -14.32 -4.91
C ALA A 114 -2.22 -14.57 -6.30
N ARG A 115 -2.12 -15.81 -6.81
CA ARG A 115 -2.77 -16.25 -8.06
C ARG A 115 -4.30 -16.11 -8.01
N LEU A 116 -4.93 -16.30 -6.84
CA LEU A 116 -6.36 -16.04 -6.65
C LEU A 116 -6.72 -14.54 -6.78
N ALA A 117 -5.82 -13.63 -6.42
CA ALA A 117 -6.03 -12.20 -6.69
C ALA A 117 -5.97 -11.89 -8.20
N GLU A 118 -5.10 -12.57 -8.95
CA GLU A 118 -5.14 -12.49 -10.42
C GLU A 118 -6.42 -13.09 -11.02
N CYS A 119 -6.92 -14.15 -10.40
CA CYS A 119 -8.22 -14.73 -10.77
C CYS A 119 -9.34 -13.70 -10.58
N LEU A 120 -9.31 -12.96 -9.47
CA LEU A 120 -10.27 -11.88 -9.18
C LEU A 120 -10.20 -10.75 -10.22
N GLU A 121 -9.01 -10.31 -10.61
CA GLU A 121 -8.81 -9.34 -11.70
C GLU A 121 -9.41 -9.86 -13.03
N ALA A 122 -9.21 -11.14 -13.34
CA ALA A 122 -9.76 -11.76 -14.55
C ALA A 122 -11.30 -11.82 -14.56
N MET A 123 -11.97 -11.58 -13.42
CA MET A 123 -13.42 -11.55 -13.31
C MET A 123 -14.02 -10.16 -13.50
N LEU A 124 -13.21 -9.09 -13.48
CA LEU A 124 -13.67 -7.70 -13.64
C LEU A 124 -14.37 -7.45 -14.99
N PRO A 125 -15.10 -6.35 -15.20
CA PRO A 125 -15.57 -5.94 -16.54
C PRO A 125 -14.41 -5.72 -17.53
N ASN A 126 -14.70 -5.62 -18.83
CA ASN A 126 -13.66 -5.23 -19.80
C ASN A 126 -13.43 -3.72 -19.72
N ASN A 127 -12.19 -3.25 -19.91
CA ASN A 127 -11.85 -1.83 -19.86
C ASN A 127 -12.54 -1.07 -21.01
N GLU A 128 -13.03 0.14 -20.73
CA GLU A 128 -13.70 1.01 -21.72
C GLU A 128 -12.74 1.47 -22.85
N ASP A 129 -11.44 1.55 -22.57
CA ASP A 129 -10.40 1.96 -23.53
C ASP A 129 -10.11 0.91 -24.62
N ASP A 130 -10.62 -0.32 -24.48
CA ASP A 130 -10.63 -1.31 -25.56
C ASP A 130 -11.73 -0.89 -26.56
N SER A 131 -11.37 0.07 -27.43
CA SER A 131 -12.16 0.61 -28.57
C SER A 131 -12.66 -0.44 -29.58
N SER A 132 -12.46 -1.73 -29.31
CA SER A 132 -13.03 -2.89 -30.01
C SER A 132 -14.23 -3.46 -29.22
N SER A 133 -15.14 -2.58 -28.81
CA SER A 133 -16.33 -2.90 -28.02
C SER A 133 -17.39 -3.65 -28.86
N HIS A 134 -17.41 -4.98 -28.76
CA HIS A 134 -18.50 -5.78 -29.33
C HIS A 134 -19.29 -6.65 -28.34
N ASN A 135 -19.09 -6.60 -27.01
CA ASN A 135 -19.97 -7.32 -26.07
C ASN A 135 -20.24 -6.55 -24.76
N ASN A 136 -21.10 -5.52 -24.82
CA ASN A 136 -21.59 -4.77 -23.65
C ASN A 136 -22.28 -5.66 -22.60
N ILE A 137 -22.87 -6.79 -23.02
CA ILE A 137 -23.63 -7.70 -22.15
C ILE A 137 -22.70 -8.49 -21.22
N SER A 138 -21.61 -9.05 -21.73
CA SER A 138 -20.61 -9.77 -20.91
C SER A 138 -19.98 -8.85 -19.86
N SER A 139 -19.66 -7.61 -20.24
CA SER A 139 -19.14 -6.58 -19.32
C SER A 139 -20.15 -6.27 -18.21
N PHE A 140 -21.43 -6.10 -18.57
CA PHE A 140 -22.52 -5.86 -17.63
C PHE A 140 -22.65 -6.99 -16.61
N TYR A 141 -22.71 -8.26 -17.03
CA TYR A 141 -22.84 -9.38 -16.09
C TYR A 141 -21.63 -9.52 -15.17
N ARG A 142 -20.42 -9.26 -15.67
CA ARG A 142 -19.21 -9.23 -14.85
C ARG A 142 -19.23 -8.10 -13.82
N GLU A 143 -19.85 -6.96 -14.11
CA GLU A 143 -20.04 -5.92 -13.10
C GLU A 143 -21.10 -6.34 -12.07
N GLN A 144 -22.19 -6.96 -12.53
CA GLN A 144 -23.31 -7.35 -11.67
C GLN A 144 -22.93 -8.34 -10.58
N ILE A 145 -21.98 -9.27 -10.80
CA ILE A 145 -21.56 -10.19 -9.73
C ILE A 145 -20.97 -9.43 -8.53
N PHE A 146 -20.27 -8.32 -8.75
CA PHE A 146 -19.69 -7.53 -7.66
C PHE A 146 -20.76 -6.74 -6.90
N LYS A 147 -21.91 -6.46 -7.51
CA LYS A 147 -23.07 -5.78 -6.88
C LYS A 147 -24.05 -6.72 -6.19
N THR A 148 -24.19 -7.94 -6.70
CA THR A 148 -25.29 -8.85 -6.33
C THR A 148 -24.83 -10.07 -5.55
N HIS A 149 -23.54 -10.43 -5.61
CA HIS A 149 -23.06 -11.63 -4.93
C HIS A 149 -23.30 -11.55 -3.42
N PRO A 150 -23.80 -12.62 -2.76
CA PRO A 150 -24.15 -12.60 -1.34
C PRO A 150 -22.99 -12.24 -0.41
N HIS A 151 -21.76 -12.55 -0.82
CA HIS A 151 -20.55 -12.37 -0.01
C HIS A 151 -19.67 -11.19 -0.45
N ARG A 152 -20.17 -10.29 -1.32
CA ARG A 152 -19.39 -9.17 -1.87
C ARG A 152 -18.74 -8.26 -0.82
N PHE A 153 -19.31 -8.15 0.39
CA PHE A 153 -18.73 -7.37 1.49
C PHE A 153 -17.37 -7.92 1.97
N GLN A 154 -17.02 -9.16 1.63
CA GLN A 154 -15.73 -9.77 1.97
C GLN A 154 -14.62 -9.47 0.96
N LEU A 155 -14.94 -8.81 -0.17
CA LEU A 155 -13.97 -8.49 -1.21
C LEU A 155 -12.80 -7.66 -0.67
N VAL A 156 -13.11 -6.55 0.01
CA VAL A 156 -12.08 -5.64 0.55
C VAL A 156 -11.26 -6.32 1.66
N PRO A 157 -11.86 -6.93 2.70
CA PRO A 157 -11.09 -7.67 3.72
C PRO A 157 -10.15 -8.72 3.11
N CYS A 158 -10.67 -9.63 2.27
CA CYS A 158 -9.86 -10.70 1.68
C CYS A 158 -8.74 -10.15 0.80
N LEU A 159 -8.99 -9.05 0.07
CA LEU A 159 -8.00 -8.41 -0.80
C LEU A 159 -6.86 -7.78 0.01
N LEU A 160 -7.17 -7.12 1.13
CA LEU A 160 -6.16 -6.61 2.05
C LEU A 160 -5.38 -7.75 2.73
N ASP A 161 -6.04 -8.87 3.02
CA ASP A 161 -5.39 -10.02 3.70
C ASP A 161 -4.34 -10.65 2.81
N VAL A 162 -4.65 -10.86 1.53
CA VAL A 162 -3.67 -11.38 0.58
C VAL A 162 -2.57 -10.35 0.31
N PHE A 163 -2.89 -9.06 0.22
CA PHE A 163 -1.89 -8.00 0.01
C PHE A 163 -0.85 -7.97 1.13
N VAL A 164 -1.32 -8.07 2.37
CA VAL A 164 -0.48 -8.10 3.58
C VAL A 164 0.22 -9.45 3.74
N GLY A 165 -0.47 -10.55 3.43
CA GLY A 165 0.01 -11.91 3.59
C GLY A 165 1.17 -12.31 2.68
N ILE A 166 1.36 -11.62 1.54
CA ILE A 166 2.50 -11.82 0.63
C ILE A 166 3.81 -11.30 1.21
N GLU A 167 3.79 -10.33 2.13
CA GLU A 167 5.03 -9.79 2.72
C GLU A 167 5.66 -10.76 3.74
N MET A 168 4.84 -11.53 4.47
CA MET A 168 5.28 -12.35 5.60
C MET A 168 5.84 -13.72 5.22
N THR A 169 5.95 -14.03 3.93
CA THR A 169 6.38 -15.35 3.47
C THR A 169 7.89 -15.35 3.35
N GLY A 170 8.58 -15.53 4.49
CA GLY A 170 10.03 -15.74 4.59
C GLY A 170 10.56 -16.98 3.86
N GLN A 171 9.78 -17.55 2.92
CA GLN A 171 10.15 -18.63 2.02
C GLN A 171 9.97 -18.12 0.58
N SER A 172 11.10 -18.00 -0.13
CA SER A 172 11.20 -18.03 -1.60
C SER A 172 10.49 -16.99 -2.48
N VAL A 173 9.77 -15.99 -1.95
CA VAL A 173 9.33 -14.85 -2.79
C VAL A 173 10.51 -13.91 -2.99
N GLN A 174 11.04 -13.82 -4.21
CA GLN A 174 12.01 -12.77 -4.53
C GLN A 174 11.37 -11.41 -4.24
N PHE A 175 12.12 -10.48 -3.63
CA PHE A 175 11.59 -9.18 -3.21
C PHE A 175 10.76 -8.48 -4.31
N GLU A 176 11.21 -8.54 -5.56
CA GLU A 176 10.53 -7.95 -6.71
C GLU A 176 9.26 -8.71 -7.15
N GLN A 177 9.18 -10.02 -6.86
CA GLN A 177 8.05 -10.85 -7.25
C GLN A 177 6.76 -10.43 -6.54
N LYS A 178 6.85 -9.85 -5.32
CA LYS A 178 5.68 -9.36 -4.58
C LYS A 178 4.93 -8.26 -5.36
N PHE A 179 5.65 -7.42 -6.09
CA PHE A 179 5.07 -6.34 -6.87
C PHE A 179 4.25 -6.86 -8.06
N ASN A 180 4.69 -7.96 -8.68
CA ASN A 180 3.90 -8.65 -9.70
C ASN A 180 2.57 -9.17 -9.13
N TYR A 181 2.58 -9.67 -7.89
CA TYR A 181 1.36 -10.12 -7.23
C TYR A 181 0.43 -8.98 -6.79
N ARG A 182 0.98 -7.81 -6.45
CA ARG A 182 0.19 -6.62 -6.08
C ARG A 182 -0.48 -5.94 -7.26
N ARG A 183 0.11 -6.03 -8.47
CA ARG A 183 -0.44 -5.39 -9.68
C ARG A 183 -1.94 -5.69 -9.90
N PRO A 184 -2.40 -6.95 -9.89
CA PRO A 184 -3.82 -7.27 -10.05
C PRO A 184 -4.68 -6.73 -8.92
N MET A 185 -4.14 -6.66 -7.70
CA MET A 185 -4.85 -6.14 -6.53
C MET A 185 -5.14 -4.65 -6.67
N TYR A 186 -4.21 -3.85 -7.21
CA TYR A 186 -4.46 -2.43 -7.48
C TYR A 186 -5.60 -2.23 -8.49
N VAL A 187 -5.64 -3.04 -9.55
CA VAL A 187 -6.73 -2.99 -10.55
C VAL A 187 -8.07 -3.35 -9.92
N VAL A 188 -8.11 -4.39 -9.08
CA VAL A 188 -9.33 -4.77 -8.36
C VAL A 188 -9.74 -3.69 -7.38
N MET A 189 -8.82 -3.14 -6.57
CA MET A 189 -9.11 -2.05 -5.65
C MET A 189 -9.66 -0.82 -6.37
N ASP A 190 -9.09 -0.47 -7.53
CA ASP A 190 -9.56 0.63 -8.37
C ASP A 190 -11.00 0.45 -8.81
N PHE A 191 -11.33 -0.72 -9.33
CA PHE A 191 -12.69 -1.07 -9.71
C PHE A 191 -13.66 -1.06 -8.51
N LEU A 192 -13.28 -1.70 -7.40
CA LEU A 192 -14.12 -1.76 -6.20
C LEU A 192 -14.37 -0.38 -5.61
N TRP A 193 -13.42 0.55 -5.75
CA TRP A 193 -13.56 1.93 -5.29
C TRP A 193 -14.71 2.67 -5.96
N GLY A 194 -15.22 2.20 -7.11
CA GLY A 194 -16.42 2.73 -7.75
C GLY A 194 -17.70 2.53 -6.93
N PHE A 195 -17.75 1.55 -6.04
CA PHE A 195 -18.94 1.19 -5.26
C PHE A 195 -18.88 1.72 -3.82
N GLU A 196 -19.98 2.31 -3.37
CA GLU A 196 -20.08 2.92 -2.04
C GLU A 196 -19.88 1.89 -0.92
N GLU A 197 -20.53 0.74 -1.01
CA GLU A 197 -20.43 -0.34 -0.02
C GLU A 197 -18.99 -0.86 0.17
N HIS A 198 -18.15 -0.83 -0.87
CA HIS A 198 -16.75 -1.22 -0.76
C HIS A 198 -15.88 -0.11 -0.16
N ARG A 199 -16.17 1.17 -0.47
CA ARG A 199 -15.53 2.31 0.22
C ARG A 199 -15.84 2.26 1.72
N GLU A 200 -17.08 1.98 2.10
CA GLU A 200 -17.48 1.78 3.50
C GLU A 200 -16.70 0.65 4.18
N ALA A 201 -16.42 -0.45 3.48
CA ALA A 201 -15.58 -1.53 4.02
C ALA A 201 -14.16 -1.05 4.36
N PHE A 202 -13.52 -0.25 3.49
CA PHE A 202 -12.25 0.40 3.82
C PHE A 202 -12.36 1.31 5.05
N THR A 203 -13.44 2.10 5.16
CA THR A 203 -13.68 2.95 6.34
C THR A 203 -13.84 2.14 7.61
N SER A 204 -14.58 1.02 7.57
CA SER A 204 -14.79 0.16 8.73
C SER A 204 -13.46 -0.41 9.23
N LEU A 205 -12.63 -0.94 8.32
CA LEU A 205 -11.31 -1.46 8.64
C LEU A 205 -10.35 -0.36 9.13
N ALA A 206 -10.47 0.86 8.60
CA ALA A 206 -9.69 2.00 9.06
C ALA A 206 -10.06 2.43 10.49
N ARG A 207 -11.35 2.45 10.84
CA ARG A 207 -11.81 2.73 12.20
C ARG A 207 -11.39 1.65 13.19
N GLU A 208 -11.46 0.39 12.78
CA GLU A 208 -10.93 -0.72 13.57
C GLU A 208 -9.42 -0.55 13.80
N ALA A 209 -8.67 -0.15 12.78
CA ALA A 209 -7.25 0.13 12.90
C ALA A 209 -6.93 1.27 13.88
N GLU A 210 -7.66 2.39 13.78
CA GLU A 210 -7.51 3.51 14.72
C GLU A 210 -7.79 3.09 16.16
N ALA A 211 -8.85 2.31 16.40
CA ALA A 211 -9.21 1.85 17.73
C ALA A 211 -8.20 0.84 18.32
N ASN A 212 -7.38 0.20 17.49
CA ASN A 212 -6.49 -0.90 17.87
C ASN A 212 -5.03 -0.66 17.43
N MET A 213 -4.57 0.60 17.43
CA MET A 213 -3.22 0.99 17.00
C MET A 213 -2.08 0.29 17.75
N GLU A 214 -2.29 -0.09 19.01
CA GLU A 214 -1.30 -0.75 19.89
C GLU A 214 -1.59 -2.24 20.12
N ALA A 215 -2.48 -2.85 19.34
CA ALA A 215 -2.80 -4.26 19.48
C ALA A 215 -1.58 -5.15 19.19
N VAL A 216 -1.44 -6.24 19.96
CA VAL A 216 -0.38 -7.27 19.80
C VAL A 216 -0.28 -7.75 18.35
N HIS A 217 -1.44 -7.94 17.72
CA HIS A 217 -1.56 -8.19 16.30
C HIS A 217 -2.15 -6.96 15.63
N PRO A 218 -1.32 -6.16 14.94
CA PRO A 218 -1.79 -4.95 14.29
C PRO A 218 -2.95 -5.26 13.32
N PRO A 219 -4.02 -4.45 13.34
CA PRO A 219 -5.15 -4.61 12.43
C PRO A 219 -4.70 -4.63 10.97
N ILE A 220 -5.43 -5.39 10.15
CA ILE A 220 -5.11 -5.60 8.74
C ILE A 220 -4.91 -4.30 7.96
N PHE A 221 -5.75 -3.29 8.22
CA PHE A 221 -5.66 -2.00 7.54
C PHE A 221 -4.39 -1.23 7.92
N LEU A 222 -3.99 -1.29 9.20
CA LEU A 222 -2.76 -0.66 9.67
C LEU A 222 -1.53 -1.30 9.01
N ARG A 223 -1.50 -2.63 8.93
CA ARG A 223 -0.46 -3.39 8.21
C ARG A 223 -0.47 -3.06 6.72
N PHE A 224 -1.64 -2.99 6.11
CA PHE A 224 -1.80 -2.63 4.70
C PHE A 224 -1.24 -1.24 4.39
N VAL A 225 -1.64 -0.21 5.14
CA VAL A 225 -1.14 1.16 4.96
C VAL A 225 0.37 1.25 5.21
N ASN A 226 0.87 0.53 6.22
CA ASN A 226 2.30 0.42 6.49
C ASN A 226 3.07 -0.15 5.28
N LEU A 227 2.57 -1.22 4.66
CA LEU A 227 3.18 -1.82 3.48
C LEU A 227 3.03 -0.93 2.25
N LEU A 228 1.87 -0.27 2.08
CA LEU A 228 1.62 0.61 0.96
C LEU A 228 2.56 1.83 0.95
N MET A 229 2.88 2.38 2.12
CA MET A 229 3.90 3.43 2.24
C MET A 229 5.32 2.91 1.95
N ASN A 230 5.67 1.69 2.40
CA ASN A 230 6.96 1.08 2.05
C ASN A 230 7.11 0.87 0.54
N ASP A 231 6.05 0.38 -0.10
CA ASP A 231 5.98 0.22 -1.54
C ASP A 231 6.12 1.54 -2.27
N ALA A 232 5.40 2.58 -1.82
CA ALA A 232 5.48 3.90 -2.41
C ALA A 232 6.90 4.46 -2.33
N ILE A 233 7.57 4.32 -1.18
CA ILE A 233 8.96 4.74 -1.00
C ILE A 233 9.87 4.01 -1.99
N PHE A 234 9.82 2.68 -1.99
CA PHE A 234 10.69 1.87 -2.85
C PHE A 234 10.44 2.12 -4.35
N LEU A 235 9.19 2.03 -4.80
CA LEU A 235 8.84 2.10 -6.22
C LEU A 235 9.12 3.47 -6.81
N LEU A 236 8.85 4.55 -6.07
CA LEU A 236 9.14 5.90 -6.59
C LEU A 236 10.64 6.19 -6.58
N ASP A 237 11.41 5.70 -5.61
CA ASP A 237 12.86 5.84 -5.60
C ASP A 237 13.51 5.10 -6.78
N GLU A 238 13.16 3.83 -6.97
CA GLU A 238 13.66 3.03 -8.10
C GLU A 238 13.23 3.64 -9.44
N ALA A 239 11.97 4.06 -9.56
CA ALA A 239 11.49 4.76 -10.75
C ALA A 239 12.34 6.00 -11.06
N LEU A 240 12.53 6.91 -10.09
CA LEU A 240 13.30 8.13 -10.30
C LEU A 240 14.80 7.85 -10.57
N GLY A 241 15.38 6.86 -9.88
CA GLY A 241 16.74 6.39 -10.11
C GLY A 241 16.92 5.84 -11.53
N ASN A 242 16.04 4.95 -11.96
CA ASN A 242 16.02 4.38 -13.31
C ASN A 242 15.82 5.46 -14.37
N MET A 243 14.95 6.45 -14.15
CA MET A 243 14.76 7.59 -15.06
C MET A 243 16.03 8.46 -15.17
N ALA A 244 16.75 8.68 -14.07
CA ALA A 244 18.03 9.40 -14.10
C ALA A 244 19.12 8.61 -14.84
N GLN A 245 19.15 7.28 -14.68
CA GLN A 245 20.07 6.40 -15.40
C GLN A 245 19.79 6.39 -16.91
N ILE A 246 18.52 6.27 -17.31
CA ILE A 246 18.10 6.36 -18.72
C ILE A 246 18.57 7.68 -19.33
N ARG A 247 18.39 8.80 -18.63
CA ARG A 247 18.88 10.11 -19.09
C ARG A 247 20.39 10.10 -19.32
N ASN A 248 21.16 9.54 -18.39
CA ASN A 248 22.62 9.48 -18.51
C ASN A 248 23.04 8.62 -19.71
N LEU A 249 22.39 7.48 -19.93
CA LEU A 249 22.63 6.61 -21.08
C LEU A 249 22.26 7.30 -22.41
N GLN A 250 21.13 7.99 -22.48
CA GLN A 250 20.71 8.76 -23.67
C GLN A 250 21.70 9.91 -23.97
N ASN A 251 22.13 10.65 -22.95
CA ASN A 251 23.12 11.72 -23.12
C ASN A 251 24.48 11.16 -23.58
N ALA A 252 24.91 10.02 -23.04
CA ALA A 252 26.13 9.35 -23.46
C ALA A 252 26.05 8.93 -24.93
N GLN A 253 24.89 8.41 -25.38
CA GLN A 253 24.63 8.03 -26.76
C GLN A 253 24.72 9.20 -27.74
N GLU A 254 24.32 10.39 -27.32
CA GLU A 254 24.38 11.63 -28.12
C GLU A 254 25.75 12.31 -28.11
N SER A 255 26.65 11.88 -27.23
CA SER A 255 27.98 12.47 -27.11
C SER A 255 28.90 12.05 -28.26
N ALA A 256 29.83 12.92 -28.64
CA ALA A 256 30.88 12.58 -29.62
C ALA A 256 31.79 11.42 -29.15
N ALA A 257 31.82 11.10 -27.86
CA ALA A 257 32.56 9.96 -27.33
C ALA A 257 31.91 8.62 -27.70
N TRP A 258 30.59 8.59 -27.94
CA TRP A 258 29.87 7.38 -28.33
C TRP A 258 30.38 6.76 -29.63
N THR A 259 30.69 7.60 -30.62
CA THR A 259 31.24 7.18 -31.91
C THR A 259 32.67 6.64 -31.82
N ASN A 260 33.33 6.80 -30.66
CA ASN A 260 34.66 6.24 -30.40
C ASN A 260 34.61 4.91 -29.63
N LEU A 261 33.45 4.54 -29.07
CA LEU A 261 33.27 3.24 -28.43
C LEU A 261 33.33 2.10 -29.45
N SER A 262 33.78 0.93 -29.00
CA SER A 262 33.75 -0.31 -29.80
C SER A 262 32.31 -0.75 -30.09
N ALA A 263 32.13 -1.59 -31.12
CA ALA A 263 30.80 -2.13 -31.45
C ALA A 263 30.17 -2.91 -30.28
N GLN A 264 30.98 -3.67 -29.54
CA GLN A 264 30.54 -4.45 -28.38
C GLN A 264 30.07 -3.57 -27.22
N GLU A 265 30.82 -2.50 -26.91
CA GLU A 265 30.41 -1.56 -25.85
C GLU A 265 29.13 -0.81 -26.21
N ARG A 266 28.93 -0.47 -27.48
CA ARG A 266 27.67 0.13 -27.94
C ARG A 266 26.50 -0.81 -27.77
N GLU A 267 26.64 -2.08 -28.18
CA GLU A 267 25.61 -3.10 -28.03
C GLU A 267 25.26 -3.34 -26.56
N GLN A 268 26.28 -3.40 -25.68
CA GLN A 268 26.07 -3.53 -24.24
C GLN A 268 25.31 -2.34 -23.66
N ASN A 269 25.69 -1.10 -24.02
CA ASN A 269 24.99 0.09 -23.55
C ASN A 269 23.53 0.16 -24.06
N LEU A 270 23.26 -0.28 -25.29
CA LEU A 270 21.89 -0.38 -25.82
C LEU A 270 21.06 -1.44 -25.08
N THR A 271 21.66 -2.58 -24.77
CA THR A 271 21.03 -3.64 -23.96
C THR A 271 20.72 -3.13 -22.55
N ASN A 272 21.66 -2.42 -21.93
CA ASN A 272 21.49 -1.81 -20.62
C ASN A 272 20.37 -0.75 -20.63
N LEU A 273 20.31 0.09 -21.68
CA LEU A 273 19.25 1.09 -21.84
C LEU A 273 17.87 0.42 -21.95
N SER A 274 17.75 -0.61 -22.79
CA SER A 274 16.50 -1.37 -22.94
C SER A 274 16.07 -2.03 -21.62
N HIS A 275 17.00 -2.69 -20.92
CA HIS A 275 16.74 -3.31 -19.63
C HIS A 275 16.30 -2.30 -18.56
N THR A 276 17.04 -1.20 -18.42
CA THR A 276 16.70 -0.11 -17.49
C THR A 276 15.34 0.50 -17.85
N GLY A 277 15.05 0.64 -19.15
CA GLY A 277 13.75 1.11 -19.64
C GLY A 277 12.57 0.24 -19.23
N MET A 278 12.74 -1.09 -19.29
CA MET A 278 11.70 -2.03 -18.84
C MET A 278 11.46 -1.92 -17.33
N LEU A 279 12.52 -1.81 -16.52
CA LEU A 279 12.42 -1.64 -15.08
C LEU A 279 11.75 -0.31 -14.73
N ALA A 280 12.21 0.81 -15.31
CA ALA A 280 11.61 2.12 -15.12
C ALA A 280 10.11 2.12 -15.41
N ARG A 281 9.71 1.48 -16.52
CA ARG A 281 8.29 1.37 -16.88
C ARG A 281 7.49 0.61 -15.83
N PHE A 282 8.01 -0.52 -15.37
CA PHE A 282 7.36 -1.33 -14.34
C PHE A 282 7.18 -0.54 -13.04
N ASP A 283 8.25 0.10 -12.56
CA ASP A 283 8.25 0.90 -11.32
C ASP A 283 7.32 2.11 -11.43
N ASN A 284 7.30 2.79 -12.58
CA ASN A 284 6.41 3.93 -12.82
C ASN A 284 4.93 3.54 -12.80
N ILE A 285 4.57 2.41 -13.41
CA ILE A 285 3.18 1.91 -13.40
C ILE A 285 2.75 1.62 -11.95
N LEU A 286 3.53 0.84 -11.22
CA LEU A 286 3.17 0.44 -9.87
C LEU A 286 3.27 1.58 -8.86
N GLY A 287 4.27 2.44 -8.98
CA GLY A 287 4.41 3.63 -8.16
C GLY A 287 3.19 4.55 -8.32
N ARG A 288 2.73 4.76 -9.56
CA ARG A 288 1.49 5.50 -9.84
C ARG A 288 0.27 4.87 -9.19
N ASP A 289 0.07 3.56 -9.35
CA ASP A 289 -1.10 2.86 -8.82
C ASP A 289 -1.09 2.84 -7.27
N THR A 290 0.10 2.71 -6.68
CA THR A 290 0.33 2.81 -5.23
C THR A 290 -0.02 4.20 -4.70
N ILE A 291 0.51 5.26 -5.34
CA ILE A 291 0.24 6.65 -4.95
C ILE A 291 -1.24 6.99 -5.10
N ARG A 292 -1.90 6.58 -6.18
CA ARG A 292 -3.34 6.81 -6.36
C ARG A 292 -4.18 6.10 -5.31
N THR A 293 -3.78 4.91 -4.90
CA THR A 293 -4.40 4.20 -3.77
C THR A 293 -4.23 5.00 -2.47
N LEU A 294 -3.04 5.54 -2.20
CA LEU A 294 -2.81 6.42 -1.05
C LEU A 294 -3.64 7.72 -1.10
N VAL A 295 -3.80 8.35 -2.28
CA VAL A 295 -4.67 9.53 -2.43
C VAL A 295 -6.10 9.21 -2.00
N ARG A 296 -6.63 8.06 -2.42
CA ARG A 296 -7.98 7.64 -2.05
C ARG A 296 -8.13 7.37 -0.56
N LEU A 297 -7.18 6.65 0.03
CA LEU A 297 -7.22 6.30 1.44
C LEU A 297 -7.04 7.53 2.33
N THR A 298 -6.15 8.46 1.98
CA THR A 298 -5.94 9.71 2.74
C THR A 298 -7.15 10.62 2.67
N ALA A 299 -7.86 10.69 1.54
CA ALA A 299 -9.13 11.41 1.43
C ALA A 299 -10.25 10.75 2.25
N HIS A 300 -10.29 9.41 2.32
CA HIS A 300 -11.40 8.68 2.94
C HIS A 300 -11.22 8.45 4.44
N ALA A 301 -9.99 8.22 4.88
CA ALA A 301 -9.65 7.91 6.27
C ALA A 301 -8.45 8.75 6.77
N PRO A 302 -8.49 10.09 6.68
CA PRO A 302 -7.37 10.95 7.07
C PRO A 302 -6.95 10.77 8.54
N PHE A 303 -7.91 10.41 9.41
CA PHE A 303 -7.69 10.19 10.84
C PHE A 303 -6.64 9.12 11.13
N VAL A 304 -6.57 8.04 10.34
CA VAL A 304 -5.54 6.99 10.49
C VAL A 304 -4.16 7.53 10.15
N PHE A 305 -4.03 8.26 9.04
CA PHE A 305 -2.75 8.81 8.57
C PHE A 305 -2.24 9.93 9.48
N CYS A 306 -3.12 10.67 10.14
CA CYS A 306 -2.75 11.69 11.11
C CYS A 306 -2.54 11.17 12.55
N HIS A 307 -2.60 9.84 12.76
CA HIS A 307 -2.29 9.23 14.04
C HIS A 307 -0.78 9.36 14.35
N PRO A 308 -0.37 9.61 15.61
CA PRO A 308 1.05 9.78 15.98
C PRO A 308 1.98 8.67 15.49
N THR A 309 1.50 7.43 15.42
CA THR A 309 2.26 6.28 14.92
C THR A 309 2.65 6.39 13.44
N LEU A 310 1.81 7.02 12.61
CA LEU A 310 1.96 7.04 11.14
C LEU A 310 2.30 8.42 10.57
N VAL A 311 1.92 9.50 11.25
CA VAL A 311 1.91 10.86 10.70
C VAL A 311 3.27 11.37 10.24
N GLU A 312 4.33 11.10 11.00
CA GLU A 312 5.70 11.45 10.61
C GLU A 312 6.10 10.75 9.31
N ARG A 313 5.73 9.48 9.18
CA ARG A 313 6.18 8.66 8.06
C ARG A 313 5.50 9.06 6.76
N ILE A 314 4.19 9.33 6.79
CA ILE A 314 3.50 9.87 5.61
C ILE A 314 4.03 11.28 5.28
N ALA A 315 4.27 12.14 6.28
CA ALA A 315 4.80 13.48 6.05
C ALA A 315 6.20 13.46 5.40
N SER A 316 7.15 12.70 5.95
CA SER A 316 8.50 12.55 5.39
C SER A 316 8.48 11.97 3.97
N MET A 317 7.64 10.96 3.72
CA MET A 317 7.48 10.39 2.37
C MET A 317 6.97 11.45 1.38
N LEU A 318 5.92 12.19 1.74
CA LEU A 318 5.36 13.24 0.89
C LEU A 318 6.37 14.38 0.66
N ASN A 319 7.13 14.79 1.67
CA ASN A 319 8.12 15.86 1.54
C ASN A 319 9.26 15.42 0.62
N TYR A 320 9.79 14.23 0.84
CA TYR A 320 10.87 13.65 0.06
C TYR A 320 10.54 13.61 -1.44
N PHE A 321 9.39 13.01 -1.80
CA PHE A 321 9.02 12.90 -3.21
C PHE A 321 8.62 14.23 -3.83
N LEU A 322 7.92 15.09 -3.09
CA LEU A 322 7.59 16.42 -3.57
C LEU A 322 8.89 17.18 -3.91
N LEU A 323 9.87 17.18 -3.01
CA LEU A 323 11.15 17.86 -3.21
C LEU A 323 11.89 17.34 -4.46
N HIS A 324 11.95 16.03 -4.67
CA HIS A 324 12.60 15.44 -5.85
C HIS A 324 11.91 15.85 -7.16
N LEU A 325 10.58 15.91 -7.16
CA LEU A 325 9.79 16.22 -8.36
C LEU A 325 9.69 17.72 -8.68
N VAL A 326 9.74 18.61 -7.67
CA VAL A 326 9.55 20.05 -7.87
C VAL A 326 10.83 20.87 -7.68
N GLY A 327 11.80 20.30 -6.98
CA GLY A 327 13.07 20.91 -6.60
C GLY A 327 14.13 20.93 -7.72
N PRO A 328 15.41 21.12 -7.36
CA PRO A 328 16.49 21.27 -8.34
C PRO A 328 16.73 19.99 -9.15
N ASN A 329 16.51 18.83 -8.53
CA ASN A 329 16.76 17.51 -9.12
C ASN A 329 15.76 17.14 -10.23
N LYS A 330 14.62 17.82 -10.36
CA LYS A 330 13.58 17.48 -11.34
C LYS A 330 14.07 17.46 -12.79
N LYS A 331 15.13 18.22 -13.09
CA LYS A 331 15.73 18.22 -14.43
C LYS A 331 16.37 16.87 -14.75
N ASN A 332 16.84 16.12 -13.76
CA ASN A 332 17.53 14.83 -13.93
C ASN A 332 16.61 13.73 -14.47
N PHE A 333 15.29 13.90 -14.39
CA PHE A 333 14.32 12.89 -14.85
C PHE A 333 13.75 13.19 -16.23
N LYS A 334 14.17 14.29 -16.87
CA LYS A 334 13.74 14.61 -18.23
C LYS A 334 14.53 13.77 -19.23
N VAL A 335 13.87 12.75 -19.77
CA VAL A 335 14.35 11.84 -20.84
C VAL A 335 13.61 12.10 -22.15
N LYS A 336 14.13 11.56 -23.26
CA LYS A 336 13.36 11.41 -24.50
C LYS A 336 12.27 10.37 -24.30
N ASP A 337 11.10 10.60 -24.90
CA ASP A 337 9.98 9.66 -24.94
C ASP A 337 9.48 9.17 -23.56
N MET A 338 9.27 10.08 -22.61
CA MET A 338 8.75 9.77 -21.24
C MET A 338 7.50 8.87 -21.21
N LYS A 339 6.66 8.90 -22.26
CA LYS A 339 5.48 8.02 -22.39
C LYS A 339 5.84 6.54 -22.51
N GLU A 340 6.95 6.20 -23.15
CA GLU A 340 7.42 4.81 -23.29
C GLU A 340 7.64 4.17 -21.91
N TYR A 341 8.16 4.97 -20.98
CA TYR A 341 8.45 4.57 -19.61
C TYR A 341 7.29 4.80 -18.64
N GLU A 342 6.09 5.17 -19.14
CA GLU A 342 4.91 5.47 -18.30
C GLU A 342 5.17 6.56 -17.23
N PHE A 343 6.14 7.45 -17.48
CA PHE A 343 6.56 8.47 -16.53
C PHE A 343 5.75 9.75 -16.70
N ASP A 344 4.80 9.99 -15.79
CA ASP A 344 4.02 11.22 -15.71
C ASP A 344 4.25 11.95 -14.35
N PRO A 345 5.37 12.68 -14.20
CA PRO A 345 5.66 13.40 -12.97
C PRO A 345 4.65 14.51 -12.67
N ALA A 346 3.89 15.00 -13.66
CA ALA A 346 2.88 16.01 -13.44
C ALA A 346 1.68 15.43 -12.68
N SER A 347 1.18 14.26 -13.10
CA SER A 347 0.15 13.53 -12.36
C SER A 347 0.62 13.17 -10.95
N THR A 348 1.85 12.68 -10.79
CA THR A 348 2.38 12.33 -9.46
C THR A 348 2.46 13.54 -8.53
N VAL A 349 2.87 14.71 -9.02
CA VAL A 349 2.87 15.95 -8.22
C VAL A 349 1.44 16.35 -7.83
N LEU A 350 0.46 16.22 -8.73
CA LEU A 350 -0.95 16.49 -8.40
C LEU A 350 -1.43 15.56 -7.29
N ASP A 351 -1.16 14.27 -7.40
CA ASP A 351 -1.57 13.26 -6.43
C ASP A 351 -0.93 13.49 -5.05
N ILE A 352 0.37 13.81 -5.01
CA ILE A 352 1.06 14.19 -3.78
C ILE A 352 0.45 15.46 -3.16
N CYS A 353 0.22 16.50 -3.96
CA CYS A 353 -0.38 17.75 -3.47
C CYS A 353 -1.82 17.54 -2.96
N ARG A 354 -2.59 16.63 -3.55
CA ARG A 354 -3.92 16.25 -3.03
C ARG A 354 -3.79 15.67 -1.61
N MET A 355 -2.85 14.75 -1.38
CA MET A 355 -2.64 14.20 -0.03
C MET A 355 -2.28 15.27 1.00
N TYR A 356 -1.44 16.26 0.65
CA TYR A 356 -1.19 17.41 1.52
C TYR A 356 -2.46 18.18 1.86
N VAL A 357 -3.36 18.37 0.90
CA VAL A 357 -4.61 19.10 1.11
C VAL A 357 -5.59 18.32 1.97
N GLU A 358 -5.72 17.00 1.74
CA GLU A 358 -6.60 16.14 2.54
C GLU A 358 -6.14 16.07 4.01
N LEU A 359 -4.84 15.89 4.24
CA LEU A 359 -4.28 15.75 5.59
C LEU A 359 -3.99 17.10 6.26
N GLY A 360 -3.83 18.16 5.47
CA GLY A 360 -3.35 19.47 5.92
C GLY A 360 -4.31 20.28 6.77
N LYS A 361 -5.51 19.78 7.08
CA LYS A 361 -6.38 20.34 8.13
C LYS A 361 -5.96 19.88 9.53
N ASN A 362 -5.22 18.78 9.62
CA ASN A 362 -4.77 18.23 10.89
C ASN A 362 -3.44 18.87 11.31
N GLU A 363 -3.43 19.51 12.48
CA GLU A 363 -2.22 20.18 12.98
C GLU A 363 -1.05 19.22 13.16
N ARG A 364 -1.27 17.98 13.60
CA ARG A 364 -0.18 16.98 13.75
C ARG A 364 0.49 16.68 12.43
N PHE A 365 -0.29 16.61 11.35
CA PHE A 365 0.27 16.42 10.01
C PHE A 365 1.08 17.64 9.57
N CYS A 366 0.54 18.85 9.72
CA CYS A 366 1.29 20.06 9.39
C CYS A 366 2.59 20.18 10.19
N ALA A 367 2.56 19.77 11.45
CA ALA A 367 3.71 19.79 12.33
C ALA A 367 4.75 18.72 11.94
N ALA A 368 4.32 17.49 11.63
CA ALA A 368 5.20 16.45 11.10
C ALA A 368 5.85 16.85 9.75
N VAL A 369 5.12 17.60 8.91
CA VAL A 369 5.66 18.15 7.66
C VAL A 369 6.78 19.14 7.93
N SER A 370 6.63 20.03 8.92
CA SER A 370 7.66 21.03 9.24
C SER A 370 8.89 20.44 9.92
N ASP A 371 8.73 19.37 10.70
CA ASP A 371 9.82 18.74 11.46
C ASP A 371 10.78 17.93 10.59
N ASP A 372 10.39 17.58 9.37
CA ASP A 372 11.22 16.80 8.45
C ASP A 372 12.35 17.66 7.85
N GLY A 373 13.40 17.88 8.64
CA GLY A 373 14.57 18.67 8.27
C GLY A 373 15.37 18.11 7.08
N ARG A 374 15.05 16.92 6.58
CA ARG A 374 15.71 16.33 5.40
C ARG A 374 15.16 16.89 4.09
N SER A 375 13.84 17.09 4.01
CA SER A 375 13.17 17.39 2.75
C SER A 375 12.31 18.66 2.81
N TYR A 376 11.80 19.03 3.98
CA TYR A 376 11.03 20.25 4.14
C TYR A 376 11.93 21.50 4.11
N SER A 377 11.43 22.54 3.44
CA SER A 377 11.92 23.90 3.58
C SER A 377 10.78 24.88 3.27
N PRO A 378 10.83 26.14 3.73
CA PRO A 378 9.80 27.13 3.40
C PRO A 378 9.58 27.33 1.90
N LYS A 379 10.57 26.99 1.06
CA LYS A 379 10.50 27.08 -0.41
C LYS A 379 9.78 25.90 -1.07
N LEU A 380 9.63 24.76 -0.38
CA LEU A 380 9.08 23.53 -0.96
C LEU A 380 7.70 23.75 -1.59
N PHE A 381 6.78 24.34 -0.84
CA PHE A 381 5.42 24.63 -1.33
C PHE A 381 5.38 25.70 -2.42
N THR A 382 6.30 26.68 -2.37
CA THR A 382 6.43 27.68 -3.46
C THR A 382 6.87 27.02 -4.77
N LEU A 383 7.82 26.08 -4.69
CA LEU A 383 8.27 25.30 -5.85
C LEU A 383 7.14 24.41 -6.38
N ALA A 384 6.40 23.74 -5.50
CA ALA A 384 5.24 22.93 -5.87
C ALA A 384 4.16 23.78 -6.57
N GLU A 385 3.83 24.95 -6.02
CA GLU A 385 2.90 25.90 -6.60
C GLU A 385 3.30 26.29 -8.03
N SER A 386 4.58 26.62 -8.26
CA SER A 386 5.08 26.98 -9.59
C SER A 386 4.88 25.85 -10.62
N VAL A 387 5.00 24.59 -10.18
CA VAL A 387 4.75 23.42 -11.02
C VAL A 387 3.25 23.26 -11.25
N LEU A 388 2.41 23.38 -10.22
CA LEU A 388 0.96 23.29 -10.31
C LEU A 388 0.37 24.33 -11.27
N VAL A 389 0.83 25.58 -11.22
CA VAL A 389 0.42 26.63 -12.17
C VAL A 389 0.70 26.22 -13.61
N ARG A 390 1.90 25.68 -13.88
CA ARG A 390 2.31 25.25 -15.22
C ARG A 390 1.49 24.08 -15.75
N ILE A 391 1.09 23.15 -14.88
CA ILE A 391 0.28 21.98 -15.25
C ILE A 391 -1.23 22.24 -15.10
N ARG A 392 -1.65 23.49 -14.82
CA ARG A 392 -3.04 23.91 -14.66
C ARG A 392 -3.78 23.18 -13.53
N GLY A 393 -3.17 23.11 -12.35
CA GLY A 393 -3.69 22.41 -11.17
C GLY A 393 -5.00 22.94 -10.55
N GLY A 394 -5.58 24.03 -11.08
CA GLY A 394 -6.90 24.53 -10.67
C GLY A 394 -6.99 24.89 -9.18
N ASP A 395 -8.12 24.52 -8.56
CA ASP A 395 -8.45 24.85 -7.16
C ASP A 395 -7.42 24.32 -6.15
N LEU A 396 -6.71 23.24 -6.51
CA LEU A 396 -5.66 22.65 -5.68
C LEU A 396 -4.55 23.64 -5.34
N ILE A 397 -4.27 24.61 -6.23
CA ILE A 397 -3.28 25.66 -6.00
C ILE A 397 -3.64 26.48 -4.76
N SER A 398 -4.90 26.92 -4.68
CA SER A 398 -5.38 27.72 -3.54
C SER A 398 -5.37 26.91 -2.24
N SER A 399 -5.86 25.67 -2.30
CA SER A 399 -5.89 24.78 -1.13
C SER A 399 -4.49 24.45 -0.61
N LEU A 400 -3.51 24.24 -1.51
CA LEU A 400 -2.13 23.98 -1.13
C LEU A 400 -1.48 25.21 -0.45
N ARG A 401 -1.80 26.43 -0.89
CA ARG A 401 -1.34 27.65 -0.20
C ARG A 401 -1.85 27.74 1.23
N ASP A 402 -3.11 27.35 1.46
CA ASP A 402 -3.67 27.33 2.81
C ASP A 402 -2.95 26.33 3.71
N VAL A 403 -2.60 25.14 3.18
CA VAL A 403 -1.76 24.16 3.88
C VAL A 403 -0.38 24.75 4.16
N ALA A 404 0.26 25.36 3.16
CA ALA A 404 1.59 25.94 3.29
C ALA A 404 1.64 27.04 4.37
N ALA A 405 0.60 27.89 4.45
CA ALA A 405 0.49 28.92 5.48
C ALA A 405 0.38 28.33 6.90
N ARG A 406 -0.42 27.26 7.06
CA ARG A 406 -0.53 26.53 8.34
C ARG A 406 0.79 25.88 8.74
N VAL A 407 1.43 25.18 7.81
CA VAL A 407 2.75 24.57 8.04
C VAL A 407 3.78 25.63 8.42
N SER A 408 3.82 26.77 7.73
CA SER A 408 4.76 27.86 8.06
C SER A 408 4.53 28.40 9.47
N THR A 409 3.27 28.62 9.85
CA THR A 409 2.92 29.11 11.20
C THR A 409 3.37 28.13 12.28
N ILE A 410 3.12 26.83 12.06
CA ILE A 410 3.54 25.78 13.00
C ILE A 410 5.06 25.65 13.04
N ALA A 411 5.74 25.73 11.89
CA ALA A 411 7.20 25.69 11.81
C ALA A 411 7.83 26.84 12.60
N GLU A 412 7.32 28.07 12.47
CA GLU A 412 7.79 29.24 13.22
C GLU A 412 7.52 29.13 14.73
N GLN A 413 6.43 28.48 15.13
CA GLN A 413 6.15 28.20 16.54
C GLN A 413 7.10 27.13 17.08
N ARG A 414 7.30 26.04 16.34
CA ARG A 414 8.16 24.93 16.75
C ARG A 414 9.63 25.30 16.77
N GLN A 415 10.12 26.07 15.80
CA GLN A 415 11.50 26.56 15.83
C GLN A 415 11.77 27.36 17.12
N ARG A 416 10.82 28.21 17.53
CA ARG A 416 10.90 28.93 18.81
C ARG A 416 10.91 27.96 19.99
N ASP A 417 10.08 26.92 19.98
CA ASP A 417 10.04 25.92 21.05
C ASP A 417 11.29 25.01 21.07
N GLU A 418 11.88 24.69 19.93
CA GLU A 418 13.10 23.87 19.83
C GLU A 418 14.33 24.63 20.31
N GLU A 419 14.46 25.92 19.99
CA GLU A 419 15.54 26.77 20.54
C GLU A 419 15.53 26.77 22.08
N ILE A 420 14.35 26.63 22.68
CA ILE A 420 14.14 26.54 24.13
C ILE A 420 14.57 25.18 24.69
N LEU A 421 14.35 24.12 23.92
CA LEU A 421 14.55 22.73 24.34
C LEU A 421 15.86 22.12 23.81
N ALA A 422 16.67 22.88 23.07
CA ALA A 422 17.90 22.43 22.42
C ALA A 422 18.97 21.88 23.39
N ASN A 423 18.91 22.25 24.67
CA ASN A 423 19.82 21.78 25.73
C ASN A 423 19.21 20.65 26.57
N ALA A 424 18.33 19.84 25.97
CA ALA A 424 17.77 18.67 26.63
C ALA A 424 18.89 17.69 27.06
N PRO A 425 18.88 17.19 28.31
CA PRO A 425 19.75 16.10 28.73
C PRO A 425 19.63 14.90 27.80
N GLU A 426 20.75 14.22 27.49
CA GLU A 426 20.76 13.04 26.60
C GLU A 426 19.82 11.93 27.08
N GLU A 427 19.62 11.79 28.40
CA GLU A 427 18.69 10.81 28.99
C GLU A 427 17.21 11.06 28.65
N PHE A 428 16.86 12.25 28.16
CA PHE A 428 15.50 12.58 27.73
C PHE A 428 15.28 12.38 26.23
N LEU A 429 16.36 12.11 25.49
CA LEU A 429 16.32 11.94 24.05
C LEU A 429 16.08 10.48 23.68
N ASP A 430 15.23 10.26 22.68
CA ASP A 430 15.03 8.96 22.07
C ASP A 430 16.35 8.51 21.41
N PRO A 431 16.86 7.31 21.71
CA PRO A 431 18.16 6.86 21.20
C PRO A 431 18.19 6.54 19.70
N ILE A 432 17.03 6.43 19.04
CA ILE A 432 16.90 6.19 17.60
C ILE A 432 16.66 7.53 16.88
N MET A 433 15.71 8.32 17.36
CA MET A 433 15.28 9.56 16.71
C MET A 433 16.13 10.77 17.12
N SER A 434 16.85 10.69 18.25
CA SER A 434 17.60 11.79 18.86
C SER A 434 16.74 13.03 19.16
N THR A 435 15.46 12.83 19.43
CA THR A 435 14.47 13.85 19.77
C THR A 435 13.94 13.63 21.18
N LEU A 436 13.41 14.68 21.82
CA LEU A 436 12.83 14.58 23.16
C LEU A 436 11.69 13.54 23.19
N MET A 437 11.76 12.58 24.12
CA MET A 437 10.69 11.59 24.31
C MET A 437 9.46 12.24 24.95
N LEU A 438 8.27 12.00 24.38
CA LEU A 438 7.00 12.50 24.91
C LEU A 438 6.27 11.43 25.73
N ASP A 439 6.44 10.17 25.37
CA ASP A 439 5.91 9.02 26.11
C ASP A 439 6.96 7.92 26.22
N PRO A 440 7.94 8.06 27.14
CA PRO A 440 9.05 7.11 27.25
C PRO A 440 8.56 5.73 27.72
N VAL A 441 9.01 4.68 27.03
CA VAL A 441 8.73 3.26 27.33
C VAL A 441 10.02 2.45 27.39
N ILE A 442 10.07 1.48 28.31
CA ILE A 442 11.21 0.59 28.54
C ILE A 442 11.01 -0.70 27.77
N LEU A 443 11.99 -1.05 26.94
CA LEU A 443 12.04 -2.33 26.25
C LEU A 443 12.50 -3.44 27.21
N PRO A 444 11.81 -4.60 27.28
CA PRO A 444 12.07 -5.61 28.31
C PRO A 444 13.46 -6.28 28.18
N SER A 445 13.90 -6.48 26.95
CA SER A 445 15.13 -7.20 26.58
C SER A 445 16.37 -6.33 26.64
N SER A 446 16.40 -5.23 25.89
CA SER A 446 17.55 -4.30 25.89
C SER A 446 17.60 -3.42 27.14
N ARG A 447 16.46 -3.24 27.84
CA ARG A 447 16.27 -2.27 28.93
C ARG A 447 16.50 -0.82 28.51
N THR A 448 16.57 -0.56 27.20
CA THR A 448 16.65 0.77 26.63
C THR A 448 15.29 1.45 26.74
N THR A 449 15.29 2.75 27.04
CA THR A 449 14.08 3.58 26.98
C THR A 449 14.01 4.25 25.61
N VAL A 450 12.85 4.17 24.97
CA VAL A 450 12.54 4.78 23.67
C VAL A 450 11.17 5.46 23.75
N ASP A 451 10.83 6.33 22.81
CA ASP A 451 9.47 6.87 22.73
C ASP A 451 8.49 5.78 22.25
N ARG A 452 7.27 5.76 22.82
CA ARG A 452 6.22 4.82 22.45
C ARG A 452 5.94 4.82 20.94
N THR A 453 5.93 5.99 20.32
CA THR A 453 5.63 6.12 18.88
C THR A 453 6.75 5.56 18.02
N THR A 454 8.01 5.73 18.45
CA THR A 454 9.20 5.15 17.80
C THR A 454 9.11 3.62 17.78
N ILE A 455 8.85 2.99 18.93
CA ILE A 455 8.80 1.53 19.00
C ILE A 455 7.55 0.95 18.31
N ALA A 456 6.39 1.60 18.44
CA ALA A 456 5.18 1.15 17.76
C ALA A 456 5.39 1.11 16.24
N ARG A 457 6.07 2.12 15.69
CA ARG A 457 6.45 2.18 14.27
C ARG A 457 7.41 1.07 13.87
N HIS A 458 8.43 0.80 14.68
CA HIS A 458 9.36 -0.28 14.44
C HIS A 458 8.63 -1.63 14.36
N LEU A 459 7.75 -1.91 15.33
CA LEU A 459 6.99 -3.17 15.42
C LEU A 459 5.97 -3.39 14.29
N LEU A 460 5.58 -2.33 13.57
CA LEU A 460 4.79 -2.47 12.33
C LEU A 460 5.59 -3.04 11.16
N SER A 461 6.92 -2.95 11.21
CA SER A 461 7.83 -3.40 10.14
C SER A 461 8.62 -4.64 10.56
N ASP A 462 9.11 -4.69 11.81
CA ASP A 462 9.88 -5.80 12.37
C ASP A 462 9.47 -6.04 13.83
N GLN A 463 9.06 -7.27 14.16
CA GLN A 463 8.61 -7.66 15.51
C GLN A 463 9.80 -8.04 16.40
N SER A 464 10.80 -7.18 16.46
CA SER A 464 12.01 -7.37 17.24
C SER A 464 12.37 -6.13 18.04
N ASP A 465 13.25 -6.28 19.03
CA ASP A 465 13.87 -5.17 19.74
C ASP A 465 14.97 -4.57 18.84
N PRO A 466 14.91 -3.26 18.51
CA PRO A 466 15.83 -2.66 17.54
C PRO A 466 17.31 -2.69 17.96
N PHE A 467 17.62 -2.92 19.24
CA PHE A 467 18.99 -2.89 19.76
C PHE A 467 19.64 -4.28 19.85
N ASN A 468 18.84 -5.34 20.03
CA ASN A 468 19.37 -6.71 20.20
C ASN A 468 18.68 -7.78 19.35
N ARG A 469 17.67 -7.40 18.56
CA ARG A 469 16.89 -8.26 17.65
C ARG A 469 16.15 -9.42 18.33
N SER A 470 15.94 -9.35 19.64
CA SER A 470 15.09 -10.33 20.33
C SER A 470 13.62 -10.10 20.01
N PRO A 471 12.76 -11.14 19.98
CA PRO A 471 11.35 -10.97 19.67
C PRO A 471 10.66 -10.01 20.65
N LEU A 472 9.92 -9.03 20.12
CA LEU A 472 9.26 -8.00 20.89
C LEU A 472 7.85 -7.73 20.37
N SER A 473 6.92 -7.48 21.28
CA SER A 473 5.54 -7.08 20.98
C SER A 473 5.13 -5.90 21.86
N MET A 474 4.10 -5.14 21.42
CA MET A 474 3.75 -3.86 22.02
C MET A 474 3.20 -4.00 23.46
N ASP A 475 2.57 -5.12 23.80
CA ASP A 475 2.09 -5.42 25.15
C ASP A 475 3.22 -5.68 26.15
N GLN A 476 4.42 -6.00 25.67
CA GLN A 476 5.59 -6.26 26.50
C GLN A 476 6.33 -4.99 26.91
N VAL A 477 6.08 -3.85 26.25
CA VAL A 477 6.73 -2.58 26.57
C VAL A 477 6.13 -1.98 27.85
N LYS A 478 6.99 -1.44 28.72
CA LYS A 478 6.56 -0.88 30.01
C LYS A 478 6.69 0.63 30.01
N SER A 479 5.63 1.36 30.37
CA SER A 479 5.70 2.82 30.49
C SER A 479 6.74 3.24 31.53
N ASN A 480 7.64 4.16 31.17
CA ASN A 480 8.62 4.76 32.07
C ASN A 480 8.03 6.03 32.70
N THR A 481 7.08 5.86 33.62
CA THR A 481 6.36 6.98 34.24
C THR A 481 7.28 7.94 34.98
N GLU A 482 8.33 7.42 35.63
CA GLU A 482 9.32 8.24 36.34
C GLU A 482 10.10 9.15 35.39
N LEU A 483 10.57 8.61 34.25
CA LEU A 483 11.27 9.43 33.27
C LEU A 483 10.33 10.45 32.62
N LYS A 484 9.08 10.06 32.36
CA LYS A 484 8.06 10.97 31.83
C LYS A 484 7.84 12.16 32.75
N GLU A 485 7.69 11.93 34.06
CA GLU A 485 7.56 13.00 35.05
C GLU A 485 8.79 13.92 35.09
N LYS A 486 10.01 13.37 34.96
CA LYS A 486 11.25 14.16 34.88
C LYS A 486 11.30 15.02 33.62
N ILE A 487 10.94 14.46 32.48
CA ILE A 487 10.89 15.19 31.19
C ILE A 487 9.85 16.31 31.29
N ASP A 488 8.64 16.02 31.76
CA ASP A 488 7.56 17.00 31.89
C ASP A 488 7.94 18.15 32.85
N ALA A 489 8.56 17.82 33.99
CA ALA A 489 9.07 18.82 34.94
C ALA A 489 10.15 19.69 34.32
N TRP A 490 11.08 19.10 33.57
CA TRP A 490 12.13 19.83 32.87
C TRP A 490 11.56 20.76 31.79
N ILE A 491 10.62 20.28 30.96
CA ILE A 491 9.92 21.11 29.97
C ILE A 491 9.23 22.30 30.63
N ALA A 492 8.53 22.06 31.76
CA ALA A 492 7.86 23.12 32.50
C ALA A 492 8.86 24.15 33.07
N GLU A 493 9.99 23.70 33.59
CA GLU A 493 11.06 24.57 34.09
C GLU A 493 11.65 25.45 32.99
N GLN A 494 11.97 24.87 31.81
CA GLN A 494 12.50 25.63 30.69
C GLN A 494 11.49 26.68 30.21
N ARG A 495 10.21 26.31 30.02
CA ARG A 495 9.15 27.25 29.65
C ARG A 495 8.98 28.38 30.68
N GLY A 496 9.09 28.07 31.98
CA GLY A 496 9.00 29.05 33.07
C GLY A 496 10.13 30.08 33.09
N LYS A 497 11.38 29.65 32.84
CA LYS A 497 12.56 30.54 32.76
C LYS A 497 12.38 31.62 31.68
N ILE A 498 11.72 31.28 30.58
CA ILE A 498 11.56 32.19 29.44
C ILE A 498 10.39 33.16 29.61
N ALA A 499 9.29 32.74 30.25
CA ALA A 499 8.21 33.66 30.63
C ALA A 499 8.72 34.78 31.57
N HIS A 500 9.70 34.47 32.44
CA HIS A 500 10.37 35.47 33.28
C HIS A 500 11.37 36.34 32.50
N THR A 501 12.10 35.78 31.53
CA THR A 501 13.10 36.53 30.74
C THR A 501 12.45 37.49 29.72
N SER A 502 11.28 37.15 29.19
CA SER A 502 10.49 37.98 28.26
C SER A 502 9.76 39.14 28.96
N THR A 503 9.39 38.99 30.24
CA THR A 503 8.80 40.07 31.06
C THR A 503 9.86 41.05 31.60
N SER A 504 11.09 40.60 31.85
CA SER A 504 12.19 41.49 32.26
C SER A 504 12.83 42.30 31.12
N SER A 505 12.57 41.95 29.86
CA SER A 505 13.11 42.65 28.67
C SER A 505 12.14 43.67 28.05
N THR A 506 10.90 43.74 28.56
CA THR A 506 9.87 44.70 28.17
C THR A 506 9.63 45.79 29.23
N SER A 507 10.42 45.79 30.31
CA SER A 507 10.52 46.85 31.33
C SER A 507 11.81 47.64 31.14
#